data_AF-W5WJL9-F1
#
_entry.id   AF-W5WJL9-F1
#
_cell.length_a   1.000
_cell.length_b   1.000
_cell.length_c   1.000
_cell.angle_alpha   90.00
_cell.angle_beta   90.00
_cell.angle_gamma   90.00
#
_symmetry.space_group_name_H-M   'P 1'
#
loop_
_entity.id
_entity.type
_entity.pdbx_description
1 polymer ?
#
loop_
_entity_poly.entity_id
_entity_poly.type
_entity_poly.pdbx_seq_one_letter_code
_entity_poly.pdbx_strand_id
1 'polypeptide(L)'
;MGSAAKALGADARAVLAASIQALTALPEGTAAGVEGVLVDGVGLKRCKAFAPVRVAVAGRTVSPLLYESMVLLGRERSLDRPNRVLESNIGGE
;
A
#
# COMPACT_ATOMS: atom_id res chain seq x y z
N MET A 1 7.09 6.17 19.61
CA MET A 1 7.24 5.46 18.32
C MET A 1 5.86 5.24 17.72
N GLY A 2 5.57 5.89 16.59
CA GLY A 2 4.21 6.01 16.04
C GLY A 2 3.70 4.71 15.39
N SER A 3 2.39 4.53 15.38
CA SER A 3 1.67 3.38 14.80
C SER A 3 2.09 3.02 13.37
N ALA A 4 2.73 3.94 12.64
CA ALA A 4 3.28 3.73 11.30
C ALA A 4 4.42 2.70 11.26
N ALA A 5 5.40 2.79 12.17
CA ALA A 5 6.52 1.84 12.22
C ALA A 5 6.03 0.41 12.56
N LYS A 6 5.02 0.34 13.43
CA LYS A 6 4.41 -0.93 13.87
C LYS A 6 3.59 -1.62 12.76
N ALA A 7 3.15 -0.86 11.76
CA ALA A 7 2.48 -1.40 10.58
C ALA A 7 3.47 -1.95 9.53
N LEU A 8 4.75 -1.59 9.61
CA LEU A 8 5.82 -2.01 8.72
C LEU A 8 6.62 -3.19 9.30
N GLY A 9 5.92 -4.18 9.86
CA GLY A 9 6.51 -5.41 10.42
C GLY A 9 6.82 -6.49 9.39
N ALA A 10 7.09 -7.72 9.84
CA ALA A 10 7.48 -8.85 8.98
C ALA A 10 6.49 -9.11 7.82
N ASP A 11 5.18 -9.04 8.08
CA ASP A 11 4.14 -9.24 7.06
C ASP A 11 3.99 -8.07 6.07
N ALA A 12 4.53 -6.88 6.41
CA ALA A 12 4.38 -5.69 5.57
C ALA A 12 5.05 -5.87 4.21
N ARG A 13 6.19 -6.56 4.17
CA ARG A 13 6.93 -6.79 2.92
C ARG A 13 6.12 -7.59 1.91
N ALA A 14 5.51 -8.69 2.35
CA ALA A 14 4.68 -9.54 1.50
C ALA A 14 3.45 -8.77 0.99
N VAL A 15 2.80 -8.00 1.87
CA VAL A 15 1.63 -7.20 1.52
C VAL A 15 1.98 -6.09 0.53
N LEU A 16 3.08 -5.36 0.74
CA LEU A 16 3.51 -4.29 -0.16
C LEU A 16 3.90 -4.86 -1.54
N ALA A 17 4.59 -6.00 -1.58
CA ALA A 17 4.96 -6.66 -2.83
C ALA A 17 3.72 -7.12 -3.62
N ALA A 18 2.74 -7.74 -2.96
CA ALA A 18 1.48 -8.12 -3.57
C ALA A 18 0.68 -6.90 -4.08
N SER A 19 0.65 -5.83 -3.28
CA SER A 19 0.01 -4.56 -3.64
C SER A 19 0.61 -3.95 -4.90
N ILE A 20 1.95 -3.90 -4.99
CA ILE A 20 2.67 -3.36 -6.14
C ILE A 20 2.37 -4.17 -7.40
N GLN A 21 2.37 -5.51 -7.30
CA GLN A 21 2.04 -6.37 -8.44
C GLN A 21 0.60 -6.14 -8.92
N ALA A 22 -0.37 -6.09 -8.00
CA ALA A 22 -1.77 -5.84 -8.36
C ALA A 22 -1.98 -4.47 -9.00
N LEU A 23 -1.37 -3.42 -8.44
CA LEU A 23 -1.42 -2.06 -8.98
C LEU A 23 -0.72 -1.94 -10.34
N THR A 24 0.31 -2.77 -10.59
CA THR A 24 1.00 -2.82 -11.89
C THR A 24 0.14 -3.47 -12.98
N ALA A 25 -0.69 -4.45 -12.60
CA ALA A 25 -1.63 -5.09 -13.51
C ALA A 25 -2.83 -4.21 -13.86
N LEU A 26 -3.12 -3.18 -13.07
CA LEU A 26 -4.21 -2.23 -13.34
C LEU A 26 -3.72 -1.11 -14.29
N PRO A 27 -4.23 -1.02 -15.54
CA PRO A 27 -4.17 0.21 -16.31
C PRO A 27 -5.12 1.21 -15.65
N GLU A 28 -4.71 2.48 -15.54
CA GLU A 28 -5.47 3.62 -14.96
C GLU A 28 -6.95 3.36 -14.61
N GLY A 29 -7.29 3.50 -13.34
CA GLY A 29 -8.62 3.14 -12.83
C GLY A 29 -9.14 4.12 -11.79
N THR A 30 -10.41 3.94 -11.42
CA THR A 30 -11.03 4.67 -10.31
C THR A 30 -10.56 4.12 -8.96
N ALA A 31 -10.80 4.85 -7.87
CA ALA A 31 -10.47 4.37 -6.52
C ALA A 31 -11.11 3.02 -6.20
N ALA A 32 -12.31 2.76 -6.72
CA ALA A 32 -12.98 1.48 -6.56
C ALA A 32 -12.22 0.34 -7.27
N GLY A 33 -11.69 0.59 -8.47
CA GLY A 33 -10.85 -0.37 -9.18
C GLY A 33 -9.53 -0.63 -8.45
N VAL A 34 -8.88 0.43 -7.97
CA VAL A 34 -7.67 0.35 -7.14
C VAL A 34 -7.92 -0.45 -5.87
N GLU A 35 -8.99 -0.16 -5.13
CA GLU A 35 -9.37 -0.93 -3.94
C GLU A 35 -9.62 -2.41 -4.30
N GLY A 36 -10.37 -2.68 -5.38
CA GLY A 36 -10.68 -4.02 -5.82
C GLY A 36 -9.42 -4.86 -6.09
N VAL A 37 -8.51 -4.36 -6.92
CA VAL A 37 -7.27 -5.10 -7.24
C VAL A 37 -6.35 -5.26 -6.05
N LEU A 38 -6.29 -4.28 -5.15
CA LEU A 38 -5.49 -4.41 -3.92
C LEU A 38 -6.09 -5.44 -2.96
N VAL A 39 -7.41 -5.46 -2.78
CA VAL A 39 -8.07 -6.44 -1.92
C VAL A 39 -7.92 -7.85 -2.49
N ASP A 40 -8.08 -7.99 -3.80
CA ASP A 40 -7.90 -9.25 -4.53
C ASP A 40 -6.44 -9.73 -4.48
N GLY A 41 -5.48 -8.88 -4.86
CA GLY A 41 -4.07 -9.23 -4.94
C GLY A 41 -3.39 -9.45 -3.59
N VAL A 42 -3.81 -8.75 -2.53
CA VAL A 42 -3.28 -8.97 -1.17
C VAL A 42 -3.97 -10.16 -0.50
N GLY A 43 -5.19 -10.52 -0.90
CA GLY A 43 -5.91 -11.69 -0.39
C GLY A 43 -6.24 -11.65 1.12
N LEU A 44 -6.10 -10.49 1.78
CA LEU A 44 -6.28 -10.34 3.23
C LEU A 44 -7.40 -9.35 3.57
N LYS A 45 -7.96 -9.52 4.78
CA LYS A 45 -9.03 -8.65 5.31
C LYS A 45 -8.56 -7.18 5.37
N ARG A 46 -9.34 -6.31 4.70
CA ARG A 46 -9.13 -4.87 4.50
C ARG A 46 -8.59 -4.10 5.71
N CYS A 47 -9.05 -4.47 6.92
CA CYS A 47 -8.74 -3.72 8.14
C CYS A 47 -7.28 -3.92 8.62
N LYS A 48 -6.72 -5.13 8.47
CA LYS A 48 -5.34 -5.43 8.91
C LYS A 48 -4.33 -5.30 7.78
N ALA A 49 -4.72 -5.70 6.57
CA ALA A 49 -3.80 -5.79 5.44
C ALA A 49 -3.32 -4.42 4.93
N PHE A 50 -4.17 -3.40 4.99
CA PHE A 50 -3.86 -2.11 4.34
C PHE A 50 -3.08 -1.13 5.22
N ALA A 51 -2.82 -1.47 6.48
CA ALA A 51 -2.00 -0.63 7.36
C ALA A 51 -0.60 -0.35 6.75
N PRO A 52 0.18 -1.35 6.28
CA PRO A 52 1.45 -1.10 5.61
C PRO A 52 1.30 -0.29 4.33
N VAL A 53 0.29 -0.57 3.49
CA VAL A 53 0.05 0.17 2.23
C VAL A 53 -0.24 1.64 2.51
N ARG A 54 -1.09 1.94 3.50
CA ARG A 54 -1.42 3.31 3.91
C ARG A 54 -0.20 4.06 4.41
N VAL A 55 0.63 3.40 5.23
CA VAL A 55 1.87 4.02 5.72
C VAL A 55 2.85 4.25 4.57
N ALA A 56 2.98 3.29 3.67
CA ALA A 56 3.91 3.40 2.57
C ALA A 56 3.54 4.50 1.57
N VAL A 57 2.24 4.71 1.34
CA VAL A 57 1.75 5.68 0.36
C VAL A 57 1.49 7.05 0.99
N ALA A 58 0.90 7.10 2.18
CA ALA A 58 0.45 8.33 2.82
C ALA A 58 1.23 8.69 4.10
N GLY A 59 2.17 7.86 4.55
CA GLY A 59 2.96 8.10 5.77
C GLY A 59 2.18 7.93 7.08
N ARG A 60 0.91 7.49 7.02
CA ARG A 60 0.03 7.36 8.19
C ARG A 60 -0.83 6.10 8.10
N THR A 61 -1.20 5.52 9.25
CA THR A 61 -2.01 4.29 9.34
C THR A 61 -3.49 4.49 9.04
N VAL A 62 -3.98 5.74 9.11
CA VAL A 62 -5.36 6.12 8.83
C VAL A 62 -5.37 7.10 7.66
N SER A 63 -5.92 6.68 6.52
CA SER A 63 -6.12 7.53 5.34
C SER A 63 -7.49 7.24 4.76
N PRO A 64 -8.50 8.10 5.02
CA PRO A 64 -9.85 7.91 4.49
C PRO A 64 -9.91 8.03 2.96
N LEU A 65 -8.94 8.73 2.35
CA LEU A 65 -8.87 8.99 0.90
C LEU A 65 -7.64 8.34 0.25
N LEU A 66 -7.22 7.16 0.72
CA LEU A 66 -6.00 6.51 0.21
C LEU A 66 -6.07 6.29 -1.30
N TYR A 67 -7.14 5.64 -1.75
CA TYR A 67 -7.28 5.23 -3.14
C TYR A 67 -7.52 6.44 -4.06
N GLU A 68 -8.36 7.39 -3.64
CA GLU A 68 -8.56 8.66 -4.34
C GLU A 68 -7.23 9.42 -4.51
N SER A 69 -6.39 9.43 -3.47
CA SER A 69 -5.05 10.04 -3.55
C SER A 69 -4.15 9.28 -4.52
N MET A 70 -4.22 7.94 -4.58
CA MET A 70 -3.43 7.13 -5.51
C MET A 70 -3.82 7.39 -6.97
N VAL A 71 -5.12 7.52 -7.24
CA VAL A 71 -5.64 7.86 -8.56
C VAL A 71 -5.16 9.26 -8.98
N LEU A 72 -5.27 10.24 -8.08
CA LEU A 72 -4.80 11.61 -8.34
C LEU A 72 -3.27 11.72 -8.54
N LEU A 73 -2.50 10.93 -7.80
CA LEU A 73 -1.04 10.88 -7.93
C LEU A 73 -0.58 10.17 -9.21
N GLY A 74 -1.46 9.36 -9.81
CA GLY A 74 -1.12 8.47 -10.90
C GLY A 74 -0.43 7.19 -10.41
N ARG A 75 -0.42 6.19 -11.30
CA ARG A 75 0.11 4.86 -11.01
C ARG A 75 1.59 4.88 -10.66
N GLU A 76 2.41 5.59 -11.42
CA GLU A 76 3.88 5.60 -11.21
C GLU A 76 4.24 6.07 -9.80
N ARG A 77 3.69 7.19 -9.34
CA ARG A 77 3.91 7.72 -7.98
C ARG A 77 3.33 6.79 -6.91
N SER A 78 2.22 6.15 -7.20
CA SER A 78 1.55 5.23 -6.27
C SER A 78 2.29 3.90 -6.11
N LEU A 79 3.10 3.51 -7.11
CA LEU A 79 4.00 2.35 -7.07
C LEU A 79 5.38 2.71 -6.49
N ASP A 80 5.92 3.87 -6.85
CA ASP A 80 7.23 4.37 -6.40
C ASP A 80 7.32 4.44 -4.87
N ARG A 81 6.30 5.01 -4.21
CA ARG A 81 6.28 5.14 -2.75
C ARG A 81 6.39 3.81 -2.00
N PRO A 82 5.50 2.82 -2.22
CA PRO A 82 5.63 1.51 -1.59
C PRO A 82 6.87 0.75 -2.01
N ASN A 83 7.37 0.93 -3.24
CA ASN A 83 8.63 0.32 -3.68
C ASN A 83 9.81 0.86 -2.86
N ARG A 84 9.89 2.18 -2.67
CA ARG A 84 10.92 2.82 -1.83
C ARG A 84 10.86 2.34 -0.38
N VAL A 85 9.66 2.11 0.15
CA VAL A 85 9.50 1.52 1.50
C VAL A 85 9.97 0.08 1.53
N LEU A 86 9.74 -0.68 0.46
CA LEU A 86 10.19 -2.06 0.30
C LEU A 86 11.72 -2.19 0.27
N GLU A 87 12.38 -1.21 -0.33
CA GLU A 87 13.84 -1.10 -0.40
C GLU A 87 14.45 -0.55 0.90
N SER A 88 13.71 0.29 1.62
CA SER A 88 14.08 0.70 2.97
C SER A 88 13.99 -0.52 3.89
N ASN A 89 14.90 -0.67 4.87
CA ASN A 89 14.98 -1.85 5.74
C ASN A 89 13.72 -2.04 6.61
N ILE A 90 12.65 -2.60 6.03
CA ILE A 90 11.38 -2.90 6.70
C ILE A 90 11.62 -4.02 7.70
N GLY A 91 11.34 -3.76 8.98
CA GLY A 91 11.61 -4.72 10.05
C GLY A 91 13.01 -4.64 10.65
N GLY A 92 13.69 -3.48 10.56
CA GLY A 92 14.84 -3.20 11.41
C GLY A 92 14.45 -3.33 12.88
N GLU A 93 15.11 -4.28 13.56
CA GLU A 93 14.97 -4.64 14.97
C GLU A 93 15.13 -3.46 15.93
#